data_AF-A0A1Z4QTX4-F1
#
_entry.id   AF-A0A1Z4QTX4-F1
#
_cell.length_a   1.000
_cell.length_b   1.000
_cell.length_c   1.000
_cell.angle_alpha   90.00
_cell.angle_beta   90.00
_cell.angle_gamma   90.00
#
_symmetry.space_group_name_H-M   'P 1'
#
loop_
_entity.id
_entity.type
_entity.pdbx_description
1 polymer ?
#
loop_
_entity_poly.entity_id
_entity_poly.type
_entity_poly.pdbx_seq_one_letter_code
_entity_poly.pdbx_strand_id
1 'polypeptide(L)' 'MEEGYSEVRTREHLLPEEVSTMRSAIKKSKGRHAHRDSTIILLCYRHGLRVAEVASLRWEQIDWNGGTI' A
#
# COMPACT_ATOMS: atom_id res chain seq x y z
N MET A 1 27.97 -1.42 -8.37
CA MET A 1 27.35 -0.17 -8.85
C MET A 1 25.87 -0.42 -8.79
N GLU A 2 25.23 0.15 -7.78
CA GLU A 2 23.80 0.04 -7.56
C GLU A 2 23.19 1.21 -8.32
N GLU A 3 22.76 0.97 -9.55
CA GLU A 3 22.03 1.97 -10.34
C GLU A 3 20.79 2.36 -9.53
N GLY A 4 20.79 3.61 -9.06
CA GLY A 4 19.72 4.12 -8.21
C GLY A 4 18.40 4.14 -8.96
N TYR A 5 17.29 3.88 -8.27
CA TYR A 5 15.94 3.89 -8.85
C TYR A 5 15.59 5.15 -9.67
N SER A 6 16.33 6.25 -9.49
CA SER A 6 16.26 7.51 -10.24
C SER A 6 16.69 7.40 -11.70
N GLU A 7 17.55 6.46 -12.08
CA GLU A 7 17.98 6.29 -13.48
C GLU A 7 16.92 5.58 -14.34
N VAL A 8 16.00 4.85 -13.71
CA VAL A 8 14.98 4.04 -14.38
C VAL A 8 13.60 4.71 -14.36
N ARG A 9 13.38 5.74 -13.53
CA ARG A 9 12.07 6.35 -13.33
C ARG A 9 12.11 7.88 -13.33
N THR A 10 11.21 8.48 -14.11
CA THR A 10 10.98 9.93 -14.12
C THR A 10 10.36 10.44 -12.81
N ARG A 11 9.73 9.56 -12.01
CA ARG A 11 9.21 9.89 -10.67
C ARG A 11 9.34 8.73 -9.67
N GLU A 12 9.44 9.09 -8.39
CA GLU A 12 9.57 8.14 -7.28
C GLU A 12 8.26 7.89 -6.50
N HIS A 13 7.13 8.40 -6.98
CA HIS A 13 5.81 8.22 -6.37
C HIS A 13 4.80 7.62 -7.36
N LEU A 14 3.71 7.06 -6.83
CA LEU A 14 2.61 6.55 -7.64
C LEU A 14 1.48 7.59 -7.73
N LEU A 15 0.83 7.64 -8.88
CA LEU A 15 -0.42 8.36 -9.10
C LEU A 15 -1.62 7.55 -8.57
N PRO A 16 -2.75 8.22 -8.28
CA PRO A 16 -3.96 7.55 -7.82
C PRO A 16 -4.43 6.41 -8.75
N GLU A 17 -4.38 6.60 -10.08
CA GLU A 17 -4.75 5.53 -11.02
C GLU A 17 -3.79 4.35 -10.99
N GLU A 18 -2.49 4.58 -10.76
CA GLU A 18 -1.47 3.53 -10.69
C GLU A 18 -1.69 2.67 -9.44
N VAL A 19 -1.99 3.31 -8.30
CA VAL A 19 -2.38 2.60 -7.06
C VAL A 19 -3.65 1.79 -7.27
N SER A 20 -4.66 2.36 -7.93
CA SER A 20 -5.91 1.64 -8.24
C SER A 20 -5.67 0.42 -9.13
N THR A 21 -4.84 0.58 -10.17
CA THR A 21 -4.47 -0.48 -11.11
C THR A 21 -3.70 -1.60 -10.40
N MET A 22 -2.70 -1.26 -9.60
CA MET A 22 -1.93 -2.20 -8.80
C MET A 22 -2.82 -3.01 -7.85
N ARG A 23 -3.72 -2.33 -7.11
CA ARG A 23 -4.67 -2.99 -6.22
C ARG A 23 -5.62 -3.92 -6.97
N SER A 24 -6.06 -3.54 -8.17
CA SER A 24 -6.92 -4.35 -9.03
C SER A 24 -6.19 -5.60 -9.54
N ALA A 25 -4.93 -5.48 -9.93
CA ALA A 25 -4.10 -6.60 -10.35
C ALA A 25 -3.90 -7.61 -9.22
N ILE A 26 -3.62 -7.14 -8.00
CA ILE A 26 -3.46 -8.00 -6.81
C ILE A 26 -4.76 -8.77 -6.52
N LYS A 27 -5.91 -8.10 -6.57
CA LYS A 27 -7.21 -8.78 -6.37
C LYS A 27 -7.46 -9.87 -7.42
N LYS A 28 -6.97 -9.69 -8.66
CA LYS A 28 -7.13 -10.64 -9.76
C LYS A 28 -6.11 -11.79 -9.76
N SER A 29 -5.00 -11.67 -9.03
CA SER A 29 -3.90 -12.65 -9.07
C SER A 29 -4.24 -14.02 -8.47
N LYS A 30 -5.42 -14.18 -7.84
CA LYS A 30 -5.86 -15.38 -7.11
C LYS A 30 -4.90 -15.82 -5.99
N GLY A 31 -4.01 -14.94 -5.54
CA GLY A 31 -3.08 -15.24 -4.44
C GLY A 31 -3.82 -15.43 -3.11
N ARG A 32 -3.28 -16.31 -2.24
CA ARG A 32 -3.82 -16.61 -0.90
C ARG A 32 -4.10 -15.36 -0.06
N HIS A 33 -3.31 -14.31 -0.27
CA HIS A 33 -3.36 -13.07 0.52
C HIS A 33 -3.82 -11.86 -0.30
N ALA A 34 -4.43 -12.05 -1.48
CA ALA A 34 -4.81 -10.96 -2.37
C ALA A 34 -5.65 -9.86 -1.70
N HIS A 35 -6.63 -10.23 -0.85
CA HIS A 35 -7.43 -9.26 -0.10
C HIS A 35 -6.60 -8.47 0.92
N ARG A 36 -5.74 -9.16 1.68
CA ARG A 36 -4.84 -8.56 2.67
C ARG A 36 -3.89 -7.59 2.00
N ASP A 37 -3.20 -8.03 0.95
CA ASP A 37 -2.15 -7.25 0.29
C ASP A 37 -2.73 -6.01 -0.41
N SER A 38 -3.92 -6.13 -1.02
CA SER A 38 -4.66 -4.99 -1.58
C SER A 38 -5.10 -3.97 -0.53
N THR A 39 -5.36 -4.44 0.70
CA THR A 39 -5.75 -3.59 1.84
C THR A 39 -4.53 -2.89 2.44
N ILE A 40 -3.42 -3.59 2.64
CA ILE A 40 -2.15 -3.03 3.11
C ILE A 40 -1.71 -1.87 2.20
N ILE A 41 -1.75 -2.07 0.89
CA ILE A 41 -1.42 -1.02 -0.08
C ILE A 41 -2.32 0.21 0.08
N LEU A 42 -3.63 -0.01 0.29
CA LEU A 42 -4.56 1.11 0.49
C LEU A 42 -4.24 1.89 1.77
N LEU A 43 -3.94 1.18 2.86
CA LEU A 43 -3.61 1.81 4.14
C LEU A 43 -2.31 2.61 4.06
N CYS A 44 -1.25 2.03 3.51
CA CYS A 44 0.01 2.75 3.28
C CYS A 44 -0.20 3.99 2.39
N TYR A 45 -0.99 3.88 1.32
CA TYR A 45 -1.27 5.00 0.42
C TYR A 45 -2.06 6.13 1.08
N ARG A 46 -3.09 5.82 1.88
CA ARG A 46 -3.95 6.86 2.49
C ARG A 46 -3.38 7.48 3.75
N HIS A 47 -2.58 6.72 4.51
CA HIS A 47 -2.11 7.14 5.84
C HIS A 47 -0.59 7.30 5.92
N GLY A 48 0.16 7.02 4.84
CA GLY A 48 1.61 7.20 4.82
C GLY A 48 2.38 6.24 5.74
N LEU A 49 1.76 5.12 6.13
CA LEU A 49 2.37 4.15 7.05
C LEU A 49 3.64 3.53 6.43
N ARG A 50 4.72 3.54 7.20
CA ARG A 50 5.94 2.78 6.91
C ARG A 50 5.67 1.28 7.02
N VAL A 51 6.56 0.49 6.42
CA VAL A 51 6.47 -0.97 6.40
C VAL A 51 6.31 -1.56 7.81
N ALA A 52 7.10 -1.08 8.78
CA ALA A 52 7.01 -1.56 10.16
C ALA A 52 5.70 -1.18 10.87
N GLU A 53 5.15 -0.01 10.55
CA GLU A 53 3.91 0.50 11.15
C GLU A 53 2.72 -0.32 10.66
N VAL A 54 2.58 -0.51 9.34
CA VAL A 54 1.48 -1.34 8.80
C VAL A 54 1.60 -2.81 9.20
N ALA A 55 2.82 -3.34 9.35
CA ALA A 55 3.05 -4.71 9.78
C ALA A 55 2.71 -4.95 11.26
N SER A 56 2.73 -3.92 12.09
CA SER A 56 2.44 -3.99 13.53
C SER A 56 1.07 -3.44 13.92
N LEU A 57 0.29 -2.94 12.95
CA LEU A 57 -1.01 -2.31 13.17
C LEU A 57 -2.01 -3.27 13.84
N ARG A 58 -2.63 -2.80 14.94
CA ARG A 58 -3.62 -3.54 15.73
C ARG A 58 -5.01 -2.94 15.55
N TRP A 59 -6.04 -3.76 15.76
CA TRP A 59 -7.43 -3.33 15.68
C TRP A 59 -7.80 -2.22 16.68
N GLU A 60 -7.19 -2.22 17.86
CA GLU A 60 -7.38 -1.20 18.90
C GLU A 60 -6.82 0.18 18.55
N GLN A 61 -5.94 0.25 17.54
CA GLN A 61 -5.39 1.50 17.02
C GLN A 61 -6.27 2.12 15.94
N ILE A 62 -7.34 1.44 15.51
CA ILE A 62 -8.25 1.94 14.48
C ILE A 62 -9.51 2.46 15.16
N ASP A 63 -9.78 3.76 14.99
CA ASP A 63 -11.08 4.31 15.32
C ASP A 63 -12.04 4.06 14.16
N TRP A 64 -12.89 3.04 14.34
CA TRP A 64 -13.90 2.64 13.37
C TRP A 64 -15.03 3.66 13.19
N ASN A 65 -15.29 4.48 14.20
CA ASN A 65 -16.34 5.49 14.14
C ASN A 65 -15.82 6.77 13.47
N GLY A 66 -14.60 7.18 13.82
CA GLY A 66 -13.93 8.34 13.24
C GLY A 66 -13.28 8.08 11.88
N GLY A 67 -13.03 6.81 11.52
CA GLY A 67 -12.32 6.45 10.29
C GLY A 67 -10.85 6.85 10.31
N THR A 68 -10.23 6.88 11.49
CA THR A 68 -8.83 7.29 11.71
C THR A 68 -7.97 6.14 12.25
N ILE A 69 -6.65 6.29 12.11
CA ILE A 69 -5.60 5.40 12.60
C ILE A 69 -4.67 6.23 13.47
#